data_AF-A0AAN7DI23-F1
#
_entry.id   AF-A0AAN7DI23-F1
#
_cell.length_a   1.000
_cell.length_b   1.000
_cell.length_c   1.000
_cell.angle_alpha   90.00
_cell.angle_beta   90.00
_cell.angle_gamma   90.00
#
_symmetry.space_group_name_H-M   'P 1'
#
loop_
_entity.id
_entity.type
_entity.pdbx_description
1 polymer ?
#
loop_
_entity_poly.entity_id
_entity_poly.type
_entity_poly.pdbx_seq_one_letter_code
_entity_poly.pdbx_strand_id
1 'polypeptide(L)'
;MLRLFKRGINTHALSTSLQAKRVADLKEIATGCGVLTSGNKRDLVQRLTTHFTSPTPASSSILSFDLGYRNLAYCHLDANKTVLDWARVDLDLPSFHPSVVAPIVRQFIKDRVMQSLEVADRVLVEKQRNRSNGSYNIPEGIIRVNCVEAILWSGLYEGIDRINRQVNMTPVLRQNINRAWKDEIQQMIDEDPHRLSKLKSLYSQKKLAGAYLVQHWLDTDTVITCSDTLKEMYAAEKKKDDLSDCLVQALTWIY
;
A
#
# COMPACT_ATOMS: atom_id res chain seq x y z
N MET A 1 -4.49 -7.85 -19.24
CA MET A 1 -5.92 -7.78 -19.67
C MET A 1 -6.83 -7.29 -18.51
N LEU A 2 -6.49 -6.17 -17.86
CA LEU A 2 -7.27 -5.61 -16.71
C LEU A 2 -7.54 -4.09 -16.82
N ARG A 3 -7.19 -3.46 -17.96
CA ARG A 3 -7.42 -2.02 -18.21
C ARG A 3 -8.84 -1.65 -18.68
N LEU A 4 -9.86 -2.50 -18.52
CA LEU A 4 -11.16 -2.32 -19.19
C LEU A 4 -12.43 -2.48 -18.33
N PHE A 5 -12.37 -2.28 -17.02
CA PHE A 5 -13.60 -2.05 -16.24
C PHE A 5 -13.61 -0.64 -15.67
N LYS A 6 -14.02 0.33 -16.51
CA LYS A 6 -14.46 1.64 -16.04
C LYS A 6 -15.64 1.42 -15.07
N ARG A 7 -15.49 1.89 -13.83
CA ARG A 7 -16.52 1.86 -12.78
C ARG A 7 -17.72 2.72 -13.23
N GLY A 8 -18.95 2.27 -12.96
CA GLY A 8 -20.19 2.90 -13.46
C GLY A 8 -21.00 2.06 -14.46
N ILE A 9 -20.88 0.74 -14.42
CA ILE A 9 -21.60 -0.19 -15.32
C ILE A 9 -23.01 -0.44 -14.80
N ASN A 10 -23.98 -0.62 -15.72
CA ASN A 10 -25.33 -1.11 -15.41
C ASN A 10 -25.26 -2.33 -14.46
N THR A 11 -25.77 -2.14 -13.24
CA THR A 11 -25.67 -3.08 -12.11
C THR A 11 -26.20 -4.46 -12.45
N HIS A 12 -27.29 -4.53 -13.22
CA HIS A 12 -27.91 -5.79 -13.63
C HIS A 12 -27.05 -6.53 -14.65
N ALA A 13 -26.57 -5.84 -15.68
CA ALA A 13 -25.72 -6.44 -16.72
C ALA A 13 -24.39 -6.96 -16.15
N LEU A 14 -23.79 -6.20 -15.22
CA LEU A 14 -22.59 -6.63 -14.50
C LEU A 14 -22.86 -7.88 -13.66
N SER A 15 -23.93 -7.88 -12.87
CA SER A 15 -24.27 -9.03 -12.03
C SER A 15 -24.50 -10.30 -12.85
N THR A 16 -25.27 -10.22 -13.94
CA THR A 16 -25.49 -11.34 -14.85
C THR A 16 -24.18 -11.85 -15.47
N SER A 17 -23.29 -10.94 -15.90
CA SER A 17 -21.97 -11.31 -16.43
C SER A 17 -21.10 -12.04 -15.41
N LEU A 18 -21.08 -11.56 -14.15
CA LEU A 18 -20.34 -12.20 -13.06
C LEU A 18 -20.96 -13.56 -12.69
N GLN A 19 -22.28 -13.70 -12.70
CA GLN A 19 -22.95 -14.98 -12.45
C GLN A 19 -22.61 -16.04 -13.50
N ALA A 20 -22.34 -15.67 -14.74
CA ALA A 20 -21.94 -16.60 -15.80
C ALA A 20 -20.51 -17.15 -15.63
N LYS A 21 -19.63 -16.47 -14.88
CA LYS A 21 -18.22 -16.87 -14.70
C LYS A 21 -18.06 -18.07 -13.75
N ARG A 22 -16.98 -18.84 -13.94
CA ARG A 22 -16.62 -19.91 -12.99
C ARG A 22 -16.10 -19.29 -11.70
N VAL A 23 -16.17 -20.05 -10.60
CA VAL A 23 -15.66 -19.59 -9.29
C VAL A 23 -14.17 -19.25 -9.35
N ALA A 24 -13.37 -20.00 -10.13
CA ALA A 24 -11.96 -19.69 -10.34
C ALA A 24 -11.76 -18.31 -10.97
N ASP A 25 -12.48 -18.02 -12.05
CA ASP A 25 -12.40 -16.73 -12.75
C ASP A 25 -12.88 -15.57 -11.85
N LEU A 26 -13.93 -15.79 -11.04
CA LEU A 26 -14.40 -14.80 -10.07
C LEU A 26 -13.38 -14.53 -8.96
N LYS A 27 -12.68 -15.56 -8.47
CA LYS A 27 -11.59 -15.39 -7.50
C LYS A 27 -10.42 -14.64 -8.13
N GLU A 28 -10.11 -14.90 -9.39
CA GLU A 28 -9.07 -14.18 -10.12
C GLU A 28 -9.40 -12.69 -10.24
N ILE A 29 -10.61 -12.35 -10.69
CA ILE A 29 -11.11 -10.97 -10.76
C ILE A 29 -11.11 -10.32 -9.39
N ALA A 30 -11.70 -11.00 -8.38
CA ALA A 30 -11.74 -10.49 -7.01
C ALA A 30 -10.35 -10.16 -6.50
N THR A 31 -9.39 -11.05 -6.72
CA THR A 31 -8.04 -10.73 -6.26
C THR A 31 -7.37 -9.63 -7.08
N GLY A 32 -7.61 -9.56 -8.39
CA GLY A 32 -7.10 -8.49 -9.25
C GLY A 32 -7.63 -7.10 -8.85
N CYS A 33 -8.82 -7.05 -8.25
CA CYS A 33 -9.44 -5.83 -7.75
C CYS A 33 -9.26 -5.62 -6.22
N GLY A 34 -8.43 -6.44 -5.57
CA GLY A 34 -8.21 -6.36 -4.11
C GLY A 34 -9.44 -6.72 -3.25
N VAL A 35 -10.43 -7.38 -3.85
CA VAL A 35 -11.66 -7.86 -3.21
C VAL A 35 -11.41 -9.22 -2.56
N LEU A 36 -12.00 -9.44 -1.38
CA LEU A 36 -11.91 -10.70 -0.65
C LEU A 36 -12.38 -11.88 -1.53
N THR A 37 -11.68 -13.03 -1.47
CA THR A 37 -11.94 -14.21 -2.32
C THR A 37 -12.62 -15.38 -1.60
N SER A 38 -12.88 -15.24 -0.30
CA SER A 38 -13.59 -16.24 0.51
C SER A 38 -15.09 -16.21 0.25
N GLY A 39 -15.74 -17.34 0.54
CA GLY A 39 -17.17 -17.55 0.34
C GLY A 39 -17.50 -18.38 -0.89
N ASN A 40 -18.80 -18.58 -1.09
CA ASN A 40 -19.35 -19.28 -2.25
C ASN A 40 -19.46 -18.34 -3.46
N LYS A 41 -19.95 -18.86 -4.60
CA LYS A 41 -20.09 -18.09 -5.84
C LYS A 41 -20.97 -16.84 -5.67
N ARG A 42 -22.07 -16.95 -4.93
CA ARG A 42 -23.00 -15.83 -4.69
C ARG A 42 -22.31 -14.73 -3.90
N ASP A 43 -21.53 -15.08 -2.87
CA ASP A 43 -20.78 -14.10 -2.07
C ASP A 43 -19.79 -13.32 -2.94
N LEU A 44 -19.07 -14.02 -3.82
CA LEU A 44 -18.10 -13.41 -4.74
C LEU A 44 -18.78 -12.46 -5.74
N VAL A 45 -19.87 -12.90 -6.38
CA VAL A 45 -20.64 -12.09 -7.32
C VAL A 45 -21.17 -10.83 -6.63
N GLN A 46 -21.78 -10.97 -5.45
CA GLN A 46 -22.31 -9.83 -4.71
C GLN A 46 -21.20 -8.84 -4.37
N ARG A 47 -20.08 -9.32 -3.82
CA ARG A 47 -18.95 -8.47 -3.41
C ARG A 47 -18.30 -7.74 -4.59
N LEU A 48 -18.12 -8.42 -5.71
CA LEU A 48 -17.61 -7.82 -6.95
C LEU A 48 -18.61 -6.80 -7.53
N THR A 49 -19.90 -7.14 -7.54
CA THR A 49 -20.95 -6.22 -8.00
C THR A 49 -20.90 -4.94 -7.16
N THR A 50 -20.96 -5.06 -5.83
CA THR A 50 -20.84 -3.92 -4.92
C THR A 50 -19.55 -3.12 -5.16
N HIS A 51 -18.41 -3.78 -5.36
CA HIS A 51 -17.13 -3.10 -5.61
C HIS A 51 -17.15 -2.22 -6.88
N PHE A 52 -17.74 -2.71 -7.97
CA PHE A 52 -17.75 -1.99 -9.25
C PHE A 52 -18.92 -1.00 -9.39
N THR A 53 -19.99 -1.17 -8.60
CA THR A 53 -21.18 -0.32 -8.66
C THR A 53 -21.17 0.76 -7.59
N SER A 54 -20.43 0.57 -6.50
CA SER A 54 -20.28 1.62 -5.49
C SER A 54 -19.38 2.72 -6.06
N PRO A 55 -19.87 3.96 -6.21
CA PRO A 55 -18.98 5.07 -6.50
C PRO A 55 -18.04 5.20 -5.30
N THR A 56 -16.77 4.86 -5.49
CA THR A 56 -15.75 5.25 -4.52
C THR A 56 -15.49 6.72 -4.81
N PRO A 57 -15.67 7.65 -3.84
CA PRO A 57 -15.26 9.02 -4.06
C PRO A 57 -13.81 9.00 -4.51
N ALA A 58 -13.53 9.60 -5.67
CA ALA A 58 -12.16 9.79 -6.11
C ALA A 58 -11.44 10.53 -4.98
N SER A 59 -10.39 9.91 -4.45
CA SER A 59 -9.63 10.50 -3.35
C SER A 59 -8.75 11.58 -3.96
N SER A 60 -8.92 12.83 -3.53
CA SER A 60 -8.11 13.97 -3.97
C SER A 60 -6.65 13.78 -3.59
N SER A 61 -6.40 13.09 -2.48
CA SER A 61 -5.08 12.56 -2.14
C SER A 61 -5.15 11.35 -1.19
N ILE A 62 -4.08 10.55 -1.21
CA ILE A 62 -3.89 9.34 -0.42
C ILE A 62 -2.59 9.46 0.37
N LEU A 63 -2.67 9.22 1.67
CA LEU A 63 -1.51 9.02 2.54
C LEU A 63 -1.32 7.53 2.78
N SER A 64 -0.14 7.00 2.52
CA SER A 64 0.14 5.56 2.49
C SER A 64 1.33 5.22 3.37
N PHE A 65 1.18 4.26 4.28
CA PHE A 65 2.22 3.79 5.20
C PHE A 65 2.63 2.35 4.89
N ASP A 66 3.94 2.12 4.76
CA ASP A 66 4.57 0.80 4.86
C ASP A 66 5.20 0.65 6.25
N LEU A 67 4.77 -0.36 7.00
CA LEU A 67 5.03 -0.48 8.42
C LEU A 67 6.40 -1.10 8.72
N GLY A 68 7.15 -0.41 9.58
CA GLY A 68 8.36 -0.92 10.20
C GLY A 68 8.72 -0.08 11.43
N TYR A 69 9.38 -0.66 12.43
CA TYR A 69 9.77 0.10 13.61
C TYR A 69 11.15 0.80 13.46
N ARG A 70 11.98 0.39 12.48
CA ARG A 70 13.25 1.04 12.09
C ARG A 70 13.26 1.58 10.66
N ASN A 71 12.17 1.35 9.95
CA ASN A 71 12.04 1.59 8.52
C ASN A 71 10.58 1.88 8.16
N LEU A 72 9.87 2.59 9.03
CA LEU A 72 8.56 3.11 8.70
C LEU A 72 8.72 3.97 7.45
N ALA A 73 7.94 3.74 6.42
CA ALA A 73 7.93 4.61 5.26
C ALA A 73 6.52 5.13 5.02
N TYR A 74 6.40 6.37 4.58
CA TYR A 74 5.12 6.94 4.20
C TYR A 74 5.22 7.81 2.95
N CYS A 75 4.15 7.82 2.15
CA CYS A 75 4.02 8.60 0.93
C CYS A 75 2.65 9.28 0.90
N HIS A 76 2.61 10.55 0.58
CA HIS A 76 1.39 11.31 0.30
C HIS A 76 1.32 11.62 -1.20
N LEU A 77 0.29 11.11 -1.86
CA LEU A 77 0.12 11.18 -3.31
C LEU A 77 -1.23 11.85 -3.65
N ASP A 78 -1.23 12.85 -4.53
CA ASP A 78 -2.48 13.47 -4.99
C ASP A 78 -3.16 12.70 -6.13
N ALA A 79 -4.37 13.11 -6.51
CA ALA A 79 -5.14 12.54 -7.61
C ALA A 79 -4.45 12.65 -8.98
N ASN A 80 -3.53 13.60 -9.14
CA ASN A 80 -2.72 13.77 -10.35
C ASN A 80 -1.44 12.92 -10.32
N LYS A 81 -1.25 12.10 -9.28
CA LYS A 81 -0.06 11.29 -9.03
C LYS A 81 1.19 12.13 -8.77
N THR A 82 1.01 13.32 -8.22
CA THR A 82 2.08 14.14 -7.68
C THR A 82 2.41 13.64 -6.28
N VAL A 83 3.70 13.35 -6.02
CA VAL A 83 4.19 13.02 -4.69
C VAL A 83 4.32 14.33 -3.90
N LEU A 84 3.50 14.48 -2.86
CA LEU A 84 3.41 15.68 -2.03
C LEU A 84 4.36 15.62 -0.83
N ASP A 85 4.50 14.44 -0.22
CA ASP A 85 5.47 14.16 0.86
C ASP A 85 5.87 12.69 0.80
N TRP A 86 7.12 12.39 1.16
CA TRP A 86 7.66 11.04 1.09
C TRP A 86 8.88 10.92 2.00
N ALA A 87 8.86 9.96 2.91
CA ALA A 87 10.02 9.74 3.78
C ALA A 87 10.06 8.33 4.37
N ARG A 88 11.29 7.90 4.68
CA ARG A 88 11.57 6.76 5.55
C ARG A 88 12.03 7.30 6.91
N VAL A 89 11.47 6.72 7.97
CA VAL A 89 11.65 7.15 9.35
C VAL A 89 12.08 5.95 10.18
N ASP A 90 13.16 6.13 10.93
CA ASP A 90 13.45 5.29 12.08
C ASP A 90 12.82 5.96 13.30
N LEU A 91 11.92 5.26 13.99
CA LEU A 91 11.28 5.79 15.18
C LEU A 91 12.24 5.82 16.38
N ASP A 92 13.44 5.23 16.25
CA ASP A 92 14.49 5.19 17.26
C ASP A 92 13.98 4.76 18.64
N LEU A 93 13.18 3.69 18.65
CA LEU A 93 12.50 3.22 19.86
C LEU A 93 13.50 2.62 20.86
N PRO A 94 13.67 3.19 22.07
CA PRO A 94 14.60 2.66 23.06
C PRO A 94 14.05 1.39 23.73
N SER A 95 12.74 1.20 23.73
CA SER A 95 12.07 -0.04 24.14
C SER A 95 10.73 -0.20 23.41
N PHE A 96 10.15 -1.38 23.51
CA PHE A 96 8.83 -1.71 22.96
C PHE A 96 7.71 -1.70 24.00
N HIS A 97 7.95 -1.09 25.18
CA HIS A 97 6.88 -0.90 26.15
C HIS A 97 5.87 0.14 25.63
N PRO A 98 4.55 -0.08 25.68
CA PRO A 98 3.57 0.85 25.12
C PRO A 98 3.67 2.28 25.65
N SER A 99 4.06 2.47 26.91
CA SER A 99 4.27 3.81 27.50
C SER A 99 5.42 4.59 26.86
N VAL A 100 6.35 3.92 26.21
CA VAL A 100 7.49 4.52 25.48
C VAL A 100 7.14 4.70 24.00
N VAL A 101 6.54 3.68 23.38
CA VAL A 101 6.20 3.72 21.96
C VAL A 101 5.11 4.76 21.66
N ALA A 102 4.08 4.85 22.49
CA ALA A 102 2.96 5.77 22.29
C ALA A 102 3.35 7.25 22.16
N PRO A 103 4.11 7.86 23.09
CA PRO A 103 4.52 9.25 22.94
C PRO A 103 5.41 9.49 21.70
N ILE A 104 6.31 8.55 21.35
CA ILE A 104 7.17 8.68 20.17
C ILE A 104 6.35 8.65 18.88
N VAL A 105 5.42 7.70 18.75
CA VAL A 105 4.54 7.61 17.57
C VAL A 105 3.65 8.84 17.46
N ARG A 106 3.08 9.32 18.57
CA ARG A 106 2.27 10.57 18.57
C ARG A 106 3.09 11.78 18.16
N GLN A 107 4.35 11.88 18.61
CA GLN A 107 5.25 12.96 18.22
C GLN A 107 5.59 12.88 16.72
N PHE A 108 5.90 11.69 16.21
CA PHE A 108 6.08 11.45 14.78
C PHE A 108 4.85 11.91 13.98
N ILE A 109 3.64 11.51 14.40
CA ILE A 109 2.40 11.92 13.70
C ILE A 109 2.27 13.44 13.73
N LYS A 110 2.41 14.06 14.90
CA LYS A 110 2.33 15.50 15.09
C LYS A 110 3.27 16.27 14.16
N ASP A 111 4.53 15.85 14.10
CA ASP A 111 5.59 16.62 13.45
C ASP A 111 5.69 16.36 11.95
N ARG A 112 5.32 15.15 11.49
CA ARG A 112 5.59 14.70 10.11
C ARG A 112 4.34 14.36 9.30
N VAL A 113 3.23 14.04 9.97
CA VAL A 113 2.07 13.44 9.31
C VAL A 113 0.84 14.34 9.35
N MET A 114 0.72 15.23 10.35
CA MET A 114 -0.49 16.04 10.54
C MET A 114 -0.85 16.88 9.31
N GLN A 115 0.12 17.53 8.67
CA GLN A 115 -0.12 18.33 7.46
C GLN A 115 -0.71 17.48 6.32
N SER A 116 -0.18 16.28 6.12
CA SER A 116 -0.70 15.35 5.12
C SER A 116 -2.09 14.82 5.49
N LEU A 117 -2.35 14.58 6.79
CA LEU A 117 -3.67 14.16 7.28
C LEU A 117 -4.76 15.23 7.08
N GLU A 118 -4.43 16.52 7.21
CA GLU A 118 -5.38 17.62 7.03
C GLU A 118 -6.00 17.65 5.63
N VAL A 119 -5.29 17.12 4.62
CA VAL A 119 -5.72 17.14 3.21
C VAL A 119 -5.98 15.75 2.62
N ALA A 120 -5.48 14.67 3.23
CA ALA A 120 -5.68 13.31 2.75
C ALA A 120 -7.13 12.82 2.93
N ASP A 121 -7.72 12.31 1.85
CA ASP A 121 -9.08 11.75 1.88
C ASP A 121 -9.07 10.27 2.30
N ARG A 122 -7.92 9.62 2.12
CA ARG A 122 -7.71 8.21 2.47
C ARG A 122 -6.33 8.01 3.06
N VAL A 123 -6.28 7.20 4.10
CA VAL A 123 -5.05 6.71 4.70
C VAL A 123 -4.97 5.20 4.52
N LEU A 124 -3.88 4.73 3.93
CA LEU A 124 -3.57 3.32 3.76
C LEU A 124 -2.49 2.92 4.76
N VAL A 125 -2.68 1.80 5.46
CA VAL A 125 -1.65 1.24 6.33
C VAL A 125 -1.48 -0.23 5.97
N GLU A 126 -0.26 -0.65 5.60
CA GLU A 126 0.03 -2.06 5.35
C GLU A 126 -0.25 -2.89 6.61
N LYS A 127 -1.04 -3.96 6.48
CA LYS A 127 -1.29 -4.92 7.56
C LYS A 127 -0.08 -5.84 7.72
N GLN A 128 0.54 -5.81 8.91
CA GLN A 128 1.56 -6.80 9.21
C GLN A 128 0.93 -8.19 9.39
N ARG A 129 1.56 -9.20 8.79
CA ARG A 129 1.10 -10.60 8.92
C ARG A 129 1.91 -11.34 9.97
N ASN A 130 1.23 -12.11 10.81
CA ASN A 130 1.89 -13.16 11.57
C ASN A 130 2.38 -14.23 10.58
N ARG A 131 3.70 -14.36 10.45
CA ARG A 131 4.34 -15.43 9.68
C ARG A 131 5.03 -16.36 10.67
N SER A 132 4.38 -17.47 10.98
CA SER A 132 5.00 -18.50 11.80
C SER A 132 6.00 -19.35 11.00
N ASN A 133 5.84 -19.45 9.67
CA ASN A 133 6.54 -20.44 8.84
C ASN A 133 6.48 -21.86 9.44
N GLY A 134 5.37 -22.20 10.11
CA GLY A 134 5.20 -23.49 10.79
C GLY A 134 5.83 -23.57 12.20
N SER A 135 6.45 -22.50 12.68
CA SER A 135 6.91 -22.39 14.08
C SER A 135 5.73 -22.27 15.04
N TYR A 136 5.82 -22.95 16.18
CA TYR A 136 4.90 -22.75 17.31
C TYR A 136 5.16 -21.43 18.03
N ASN A 137 6.36 -20.86 17.87
CA ASN A 137 6.76 -19.61 18.50
C ASN A 137 6.46 -18.42 17.59
N ILE A 138 5.97 -17.33 18.19
CA ILE A 138 5.82 -16.03 17.51
C ILE A 138 7.16 -15.28 17.63
N PRO A 139 7.84 -14.96 16.52
CA PRO A 139 9.05 -14.16 16.56
C PRO A 139 8.82 -12.80 17.22
N GLU A 140 9.78 -12.37 18.06
CA GLU A 140 9.70 -11.09 18.77
C GLU A 140 9.51 -9.90 17.81
N GLY A 141 10.16 -9.92 16.65
CA GLY A 141 10.02 -8.88 15.63
C GLY A 141 8.57 -8.68 15.16
N ILE A 142 7.75 -9.74 15.12
CA ILE A 142 6.33 -9.63 14.78
C ILE A 142 5.55 -8.94 15.89
N ILE A 143 5.82 -9.28 17.16
CA ILE A 143 5.17 -8.65 18.32
C ILE A 143 5.50 -7.15 18.36
N ARG A 144 6.78 -6.81 18.12
CA ARG A 144 7.27 -5.43 18.09
C ARG A 144 6.60 -4.60 16.98
N VAL A 145 6.56 -5.10 15.74
CA VAL A 145 5.89 -4.42 14.63
C VAL A 145 4.39 -4.26 14.91
N ASN A 146 3.72 -5.30 15.41
CA ASN A 146 2.28 -5.24 15.72
C ASN A 146 1.96 -4.23 16.84
N CYS A 147 2.86 -4.07 17.82
CA CYS A 147 2.73 -3.03 18.84
C CYS A 147 2.81 -1.63 18.23
N VAL A 148 3.79 -1.39 17.34
CA VAL A 148 3.92 -0.12 16.61
C VAL A 148 2.72 0.11 15.69
N GLU A 149 2.24 -0.93 14.98
CA GLU A 149 1.04 -0.89 14.15
C GLU A 149 -0.17 -0.41 14.96
N ALA A 150 -0.48 -1.07 16.07
CA ALA A 150 -1.64 -0.73 16.90
C ALA A 150 -1.59 0.70 17.45
N ILE A 151 -0.40 1.16 17.85
CA ILE A 151 -0.18 2.51 18.36
C ILE A 151 -0.27 3.53 17.23
N LEU A 152 0.28 3.24 16.04
CA LEU A 152 0.16 4.10 14.87
C LEU A 152 -1.30 4.26 14.46
N TRP A 153 -2.07 3.17 14.40
CA TRP A 153 -3.52 3.21 14.15
C TRP A 153 -4.24 4.13 15.13
N SER A 154 -3.96 3.97 16.43
CA SER A 154 -4.57 4.79 17.47
C SER A 154 -4.19 6.27 17.32
N GLY A 155 -2.91 6.57 17.09
CA GLY A 155 -2.44 7.94 16.88
C GLY A 155 -2.99 8.59 15.61
N LEU A 156 -3.17 7.84 14.54
CA LEU A 156 -3.78 8.35 13.29
C LEU A 156 -5.25 8.69 13.51
N TYR A 157 -6.01 7.84 14.21
CA TYR A 157 -7.39 8.16 14.60
C TYR A 157 -7.44 9.39 15.52
N GLU A 158 -6.57 9.49 16.52
CA GLU A 158 -6.45 10.68 17.36
C GLU A 158 -6.18 11.94 16.52
N GLY A 159 -5.34 11.85 15.49
CA GLY A 159 -5.06 12.94 14.55
C GLY A 159 -6.29 13.31 13.71
N ILE A 160 -7.01 12.32 13.19
CA ILE A 160 -8.24 12.50 12.40
C ILE A 160 -9.34 13.16 13.24
N ASP A 161 -9.52 12.73 14.49
CA ASP A 161 -10.50 13.32 15.40
C ASP A 161 -10.18 14.80 15.69
N ARG A 162 -8.89 15.16 15.79
CA ARG A 162 -8.46 16.56 16.00
C ARG A 162 -8.74 17.45 14.80
N ILE A 163 -8.52 16.96 13.58
CA ILE A 163 -8.84 17.74 12.36
C ILE A 163 -10.34 17.76 12.06
N ASN A 164 -11.14 16.95 12.77
CA ASN A 164 -12.60 16.87 12.66
C ASN A 164 -13.07 16.69 11.20
N ARG A 165 -12.42 15.78 10.48
CA ARG A 165 -12.66 15.52 9.06
C ARG A 165 -12.90 14.04 8.83
N GLN A 166 -13.76 13.70 7.86
CA GLN A 166 -13.93 12.31 7.47
C GLN A 166 -12.74 11.87 6.61
N VAL A 167 -11.92 10.96 7.13
CA VAL A 167 -10.79 10.36 6.41
C VAL A 167 -11.01 8.85 6.36
N ASN A 168 -10.91 8.27 5.16
CA ASN A 168 -11.09 6.82 5.00
C ASN A 168 -9.81 6.09 5.41
N MET A 169 -9.83 5.48 6.59
CA MET A 169 -8.75 4.62 7.06
C MET A 169 -8.91 3.19 6.50
N THR A 170 -8.01 2.76 5.62
CA THR A 170 -8.08 1.46 4.95
C THR A 170 -6.83 0.62 5.25
N PRO A 171 -7.00 -0.57 5.85
CA PRO A 171 -5.86 -1.44 6.08
C PRO A 171 -5.62 -2.32 4.84
N VAL A 172 -4.40 -2.38 4.33
CA VAL A 172 -4.08 -3.01 3.04
C VAL A 172 -3.19 -4.24 3.17
N LEU A 173 -3.37 -5.22 2.28
CA LEU A 173 -2.55 -6.43 2.26
C LEU A 173 -1.51 -6.32 1.15
N ARG A 174 -0.24 -6.57 1.49
CA ARG A 174 0.88 -6.58 0.53
C ARG A 174 0.66 -7.45 -0.70
N GLN A 175 -0.08 -8.54 -0.57
CA GLN A 175 -0.38 -9.47 -1.65
C GLN A 175 -1.29 -8.85 -2.71
N ASN A 176 -2.15 -7.92 -2.32
CA ASN A 176 -3.01 -7.21 -3.27
C ASN A 176 -2.15 -6.27 -4.12
N ILE A 177 -1.22 -5.55 -3.49
CA ILE A 177 -0.24 -4.68 -4.17
C ILE A 177 0.62 -5.51 -5.12
N ASN A 178 1.24 -6.59 -4.62
CA ASN A 178 2.09 -7.47 -5.43
C ASN A 178 1.36 -8.09 -6.62
N ARG A 179 0.03 -8.28 -6.53
CA ARG A 179 -0.77 -8.79 -7.63
C ARG A 179 -1.09 -7.69 -8.64
N ALA A 180 -1.44 -6.50 -8.16
CA ALA A 180 -1.77 -5.36 -9.01
C ALA A 180 -0.59 -4.95 -9.92
N TRP A 181 0.65 -5.08 -9.41
CA TRP A 181 1.87 -4.70 -10.12
C TRP A 181 2.71 -5.89 -10.59
N LYS A 182 2.11 -7.09 -10.65
CA LYS A 182 2.85 -8.31 -10.99
C LYS A 182 3.51 -8.21 -12.36
N ASP A 183 2.76 -7.71 -13.35
CA ASP A 183 3.19 -7.71 -14.74
C ASP A 183 4.28 -6.67 -14.98
N GLU A 184 4.14 -5.46 -14.42
CA GLU A 184 5.13 -4.39 -14.48
C GLU A 184 6.43 -4.79 -13.77
N ILE A 185 6.34 -5.41 -12.59
CA ILE A 185 7.53 -5.91 -11.89
C ILE A 185 8.20 -7.04 -12.66
N GLN A 186 7.42 -7.93 -13.28
CA GLN A 186 7.98 -9.02 -14.09
C GLN A 186 8.67 -8.49 -15.34
N GLN A 187 8.09 -7.50 -16.02
CA GLN A 187 8.72 -6.83 -17.16
C GLN A 187 10.07 -6.23 -16.76
N MET A 188 10.16 -5.53 -15.62
CA MET A 188 11.44 -5.02 -15.12
C MET A 188 12.46 -6.11 -14.82
N ILE A 189 12.02 -7.29 -14.42
CA ILE A 189 12.89 -8.45 -14.20
C ILE A 189 13.42 -8.99 -15.54
N ASP A 190 12.55 -9.06 -16.53
CA ASP A 190 12.86 -9.62 -17.85
C ASP A 190 13.75 -8.70 -18.69
N GLU A 191 13.70 -7.37 -18.44
CA GLU A 191 14.54 -6.37 -19.11
C GLU A 191 16.02 -6.37 -18.65
N ASP A 192 16.29 -6.67 -17.38
CA ASP A 192 17.68 -6.79 -16.86
C ASP A 192 17.86 -8.04 -15.96
N PRO A 193 17.80 -9.24 -16.56
CA PRO A 193 17.90 -10.50 -15.83
C PRO A 193 19.30 -10.69 -15.23
N HIS A 194 20.35 -10.14 -15.84
CA HIS A 194 21.73 -10.30 -15.39
C HIS A 194 22.02 -9.57 -14.07
N ARG A 195 21.40 -8.42 -13.83
CA ARG A 195 21.57 -7.68 -12.58
C ARG A 195 20.77 -8.30 -11.44
N LEU A 196 19.59 -8.86 -11.74
CA LEU A 196 18.66 -9.40 -10.75
C LEU A 196 18.94 -10.88 -10.41
N SER A 197 19.41 -11.69 -11.36
CA SER A 197 19.80 -13.10 -11.14
C SER A 197 20.90 -13.29 -10.10
N LYS A 198 21.69 -12.23 -9.79
CA LYS A 198 22.68 -12.24 -8.70
C LYS A 198 22.04 -12.42 -7.32
N LEU A 199 20.76 -12.12 -7.16
CA LEU A 199 20.02 -12.30 -5.92
C LEU A 199 19.49 -13.72 -5.79
N LYS A 200 19.79 -14.36 -4.65
CA LYS A 200 19.48 -15.76 -4.37
C LYS A 200 17.98 -16.09 -4.31
N SER A 201 17.10 -15.11 -4.05
CA SER A 201 15.68 -15.37 -3.86
C SER A 201 14.80 -14.51 -4.78
N LEU A 202 13.72 -15.12 -5.30
CA LEU A 202 12.70 -14.43 -6.09
C LEU A 202 12.07 -13.26 -5.33
N TYR A 203 11.97 -13.37 -4.00
CA TYR A 203 11.48 -12.29 -3.15
C TYR A 203 12.39 -11.07 -3.20
N SER A 204 13.70 -11.27 -3.04
CA SER A 204 14.70 -10.19 -3.12
C SER A 204 14.74 -9.56 -4.52
N GLN A 205 14.62 -10.38 -5.58
CA GLN A 205 14.55 -9.90 -6.96
C GLN A 205 13.35 -8.96 -7.16
N LYS A 206 12.17 -9.35 -6.68
CA LYS A 206 10.95 -8.52 -6.77
C LYS A 206 11.08 -7.20 -6.03
N LYS A 207 11.68 -7.20 -4.83
CA LYS A 207 11.94 -5.97 -4.07
C LYS A 207 12.84 -5.00 -4.84
N LEU A 208 13.95 -5.51 -5.39
CA LEU A 208 14.88 -4.69 -6.15
C LEU A 208 14.26 -4.20 -7.47
N ALA A 209 13.52 -5.04 -8.17
CA ALA A 209 12.79 -4.66 -9.37
C ALA A 209 11.74 -3.57 -9.10
N GLY A 210 11.04 -3.64 -7.96
CA GLY A 210 10.12 -2.57 -7.52
C GLY A 210 10.83 -1.22 -7.33
N ALA A 211 12.01 -1.22 -6.72
CA ALA A 211 12.80 0.00 -6.55
C ALA A 211 13.32 0.58 -7.88
N TYR A 212 13.69 -0.29 -8.84
CA TYR A 212 14.06 0.15 -10.18
C TYR A 212 12.88 0.67 -10.99
N LEU A 213 11.71 0.06 -10.86
CA LEU A 213 10.49 0.54 -11.48
C LEU A 213 10.18 1.97 -11.02
N VAL A 214 10.25 2.23 -9.71
CA VAL A 214 10.04 3.57 -9.14
C VAL A 214 11.13 4.54 -9.60
N GLN A 215 12.41 4.12 -9.60
CA GLN A 215 13.50 4.97 -10.12
C GLN A 215 13.24 5.37 -11.58
N HIS A 216 12.83 4.41 -12.43
CA HIS A 216 12.49 4.70 -13.83
C HIS A 216 11.34 5.72 -13.94
N TRP A 217 10.32 5.64 -13.09
CA TRP A 217 9.24 6.64 -13.07
C TRP A 217 9.72 8.02 -12.65
N LEU A 218 10.64 8.12 -11.69
CA LEU A 218 11.23 9.39 -11.27
C LEU A 218 12.13 10.01 -12.35
N ASP A 219 12.87 9.17 -13.08
CA ASP A 219 13.79 9.60 -14.13
C ASP A 219 13.05 10.06 -15.40
N THR A 220 11.84 9.53 -15.64
CA THR A 220 11.07 9.78 -16.87
C THR A 220 9.82 10.63 -16.69
N ASP A 221 9.41 10.89 -15.44
CA ASP A 221 8.16 11.60 -15.09
C ASP A 221 6.91 11.03 -15.79
N THR A 222 6.87 9.70 -15.98
CA THR A 222 5.81 9.03 -16.76
C THR A 222 4.59 8.63 -15.93
N VAL A 223 4.80 8.03 -14.76
CA VAL A 223 3.71 7.49 -13.90
C VAL A 223 3.40 8.40 -12.73
N ILE A 224 4.42 9.11 -12.22
CA ILE A 224 4.31 10.05 -11.12
C ILE A 224 5.02 11.34 -11.47
N THR A 225 4.60 12.42 -10.83
CA THR A 225 5.34 13.68 -10.80
C THR A 225 5.93 13.86 -9.41
N CYS A 226 7.21 14.23 -9.32
CA CYS A 226 7.92 14.35 -8.06
C CYS A 226 8.85 15.55 -8.12
N SER A 227 8.96 16.32 -7.04
CA SER A 227 9.89 17.45 -6.98
C SER A 227 11.35 16.97 -6.96
N ASP A 228 12.26 17.80 -7.46
CA ASP A 228 13.69 17.47 -7.49
C ASP A 228 14.23 17.16 -6.09
N THR A 229 13.79 17.89 -5.05
CA THR A 229 14.15 17.62 -3.66
C THR A 229 13.77 16.21 -3.20
N LEU A 230 12.57 15.73 -3.58
CA LEU A 230 12.13 14.38 -3.24
C LEU A 230 12.83 13.31 -4.08
N LYS A 231 13.15 13.61 -5.35
CA LYS A 231 13.99 12.75 -6.20
C LYS A 231 15.39 12.59 -5.61
N GLU A 232 16.01 13.68 -5.16
CA GLU A 232 17.32 13.68 -4.49
C GLU A 232 17.28 12.89 -3.17
N MET A 233 16.24 13.09 -2.36
CA MET A 233 16.01 12.31 -1.12
C MET A 233 15.94 10.81 -1.43
N TYR A 234 15.13 10.41 -2.42
CA TYR A 234 15.02 9.01 -2.83
C TYR A 234 16.35 8.46 -3.34
N ALA A 235 17.09 9.26 -4.13
CA ALA A 235 18.38 8.86 -4.67
C ALA A 235 19.42 8.60 -3.56
N ALA A 236 19.42 9.43 -2.52
CA ALA A 236 20.32 9.34 -1.37
C ALA A 236 19.95 8.23 -0.36
N GLU A 237 18.70 7.76 -0.37
CA GLU A 237 18.25 6.71 0.55
C GLU A 237 18.87 5.34 0.21
N LYS A 238 19.32 4.63 1.25
CA LYS A 238 19.93 3.30 1.13
C LYS A 238 18.87 2.22 0.97
N LYS A 239 17.74 2.36 1.68
CA LYS A 239 16.61 1.41 1.64
C LYS A 239 15.49 1.92 0.75
N LYS A 240 15.74 1.90 -0.55
CA LYS A 240 14.78 2.37 -1.56
C LYS A 240 13.53 1.51 -1.66
N ASP A 241 13.59 0.25 -1.20
CA ASP A 241 12.44 -0.66 -1.24
C ASP A 241 11.31 -0.22 -0.32
N ASP A 242 11.61 0.23 0.91
CA ASP A 242 10.59 0.72 1.86
C ASP A 242 9.85 1.97 1.29
N LEU A 243 10.61 2.91 0.70
CA LEU A 243 10.04 4.08 0.03
C LEU A 243 9.19 3.68 -1.19
N SER A 244 9.71 2.77 -2.01
CA SER A 244 8.99 2.29 -3.20
C SER A 244 7.68 1.59 -2.84
N ASP A 245 7.69 0.80 -1.77
CA ASP A 245 6.54 0.01 -1.34
C ASP A 245 5.36 0.91 -0.93
N CYS A 246 5.59 1.96 -0.14
CA CYS A 246 4.53 2.88 0.25
C CYS A 246 3.98 3.74 -0.91
N LEU A 247 4.81 4.07 -1.91
CA LEU A 247 4.39 4.77 -3.13
C LEU A 247 3.54 3.87 -4.04
N VAL A 248 4.03 2.66 -4.34
CA VAL A 248 3.31 1.68 -5.18
C VAL A 248 1.98 1.29 -4.51
N GLN A 249 1.95 1.22 -3.18
CA GLN A 249 0.73 1.10 -2.41
C GLN A 249 -0.24 2.26 -2.68
N ALA A 250 0.20 3.53 -2.59
CA ALA A 250 -0.67 4.68 -2.87
C ALA A 250 -1.24 4.64 -4.30
N LEU A 251 -0.40 4.37 -5.30
CA LEU A 251 -0.78 4.29 -6.71
C LEU A 251 -1.84 3.22 -7.00
N THR A 252 -1.89 2.16 -6.20
CA THR A 252 -2.88 1.08 -6.36
C THR A 252 -4.30 1.55 -6.02
N TRP A 253 -4.45 2.60 -5.18
CA TRP A 253 -5.74 3.06 -4.64
C TRP A 253 -6.16 4.45 -5.09
N ILE A 254 -5.37 5.15 -5.92
CA ILE A 254 -5.65 6.52 -6.38
C ILE A 254 -6.80 6.62 -7.41
N TYR A 255 -7.42 5.48 -7.77
CA TYR A 255 -8.51 5.37 -8.75
C TYR A 255 -9.85 4.90 -8.15
#